data_AF-A0A8T7JPU5-F1
#
_entry.id   AF-A0A8T7JPU5-F1
#
_cell.length_a   1.000
_cell.length_b   1.000
_cell.length_c   1.000
_cell.angle_alpha   90.00
_cell.angle_beta   90.00
_cell.angle_gamma   90.00
#
_symmetry.space_group_name_H-M   'P 1'
#
loop_
_entity.id
_entity.type
_entity.pdbx_description
1 polymer ?
#
loop_
_entity_poly.entity_id
_entity_poly.type
_entity_poly.pdbx_seq_one_letter_code
_entity_poly.pdbx_strand_id
1 'polypeptide(L)'
;MANPQDEPKPKYMALEGKTQFEMAQAIDNAFIEAERIVDNQDEQVALQWWYGQLEQQVQEEFELSNSQLPSGDVNTQDQFLAMCEQLFNRIYHLENSLHSHQVIPITFKVLLERSLLDAIDMMHAKNIWRFDLQRMMQTLQGRLIHECQFPGAAP
;
A
#
# COMPACT_ATOMS: atom_id res chain seq x y z
N MET A 1 -9.89 25.18 -52.65
CA MET A 1 -10.66 25.31 -51.40
C MET A 1 -11.16 23.91 -51.05
N ALA A 2 -10.60 23.28 -50.02
CA ALA A 2 -11.02 21.93 -49.60
C ALA A 2 -12.26 22.05 -48.71
N ASN A 3 -13.32 21.33 -49.04
CA ASN A 3 -14.57 21.30 -48.28
C ASN A 3 -14.34 20.60 -46.92
N PRO A 4 -14.78 21.15 -45.79
CA PRO A 4 -14.54 20.59 -44.46
C PRO A 4 -15.52 19.45 -44.08
N GLN A 5 -15.98 18.63 -45.04
CA GLN A 5 -17.03 17.62 -44.80
C GLN A 5 -16.66 16.15 -45.07
N ASP A 6 -15.40 15.84 -45.40
CA ASP A 6 -14.95 14.46 -45.63
C ASP A 6 -13.94 14.00 -44.57
N GLU A 7 -14.22 14.25 -43.28
CA GLU A 7 -13.58 13.44 -42.24
C GLU A 7 -14.30 12.08 -42.19
N PRO A 8 -13.63 10.97 -42.53
CA PRO A 8 -14.27 9.66 -42.53
C PRO A 8 -14.74 9.35 -41.12
N LYS A 9 -16.06 9.14 -40.96
CA LYS A 9 -16.64 8.71 -39.69
C LYS A 9 -15.82 7.54 -39.14
N PRO A 10 -15.51 7.55 -37.83
CA PRO A 10 -14.71 6.48 -37.23
C PRO A 10 -15.33 5.11 -37.54
N LYS A 11 -14.49 4.11 -37.89
CA LYS A 11 -14.96 2.79 -38.39
C LYS A 11 -16.00 2.12 -37.50
N TYR A 12 -15.99 2.37 -36.19
CA TYR A 12 -16.97 1.84 -35.24
C TYR A 12 -18.38 2.45 -35.42
N MET A 13 -18.52 3.66 -35.96
CA MET A 13 -19.83 4.27 -36.27
C MET A 13 -20.48 3.72 -37.56
N ALA A 14 -19.77 2.89 -38.32
CA ALA A 14 -20.29 2.23 -39.52
C ALA A 14 -20.80 0.79 -39.26
N LEU A 15 -20.73 0.31 -38.01
CA LEU A 15 -21.20 -1.01 -37.61
C LEU A 15 -22.73 -1.01 -37.35
N GLU A 16 -23.38 -2.17 -37.38
CA GLU A 16 -24.80 -2.26 -37.01
C GLU A 16 -25.02 -1.81 -35.55
N GLY A 17 -26.16 -1.17 -35.25
CA GLY A 17 -26.41 -0.54 -33.94
C GLY A 17 -26.27 -1.49 -32.74
N LYS A 18 -26.50 -2.80 -32.93
CA LYS A 18 -26.27 -3.82 -31.91
C LYS A 18 -24.77 -4.03 -31.63
N THR A 19 -23.95 -4.06 -32.67
CA THR A 19 -22.50 -4.24 -32.58
C THR A 19 -21.80 -2.99 -32.02
N GLN A 20 -22.34 -1.80 -32.29
CA GLN A 20 -21.87 -0.55 -31.68
C GLN A 20 -22.09 -0.53 -30.17
N PHE A 21 -23.26 -1.00 -29.71
CA PHE A 21 -23.59 -1.10 -28.29
C PHE A 21 -22.70 -2.11 -27.56
N GLU A 22 -22.51 -3.31 -28.13
CA GLU A 22 -21.62 -4.34 -27.57
C GLU A 22 -20.16 -3.86 -27.51
N MET A 23 -19.70 -3.10 -28.51
CA MET A 23 -18.36 -2.51 -28.52
C MET A 23 -18.22 -1.41 -27.47
N ALA A 24 -19.20 -0.53 -27.31
CA ALA A 24 -19.20 0.49 -26.26
C ALA A 24 -19.16 -0.16 -24.87
N GLN A 25 -19.97 -1.20 -24.64
CA GLN A 25 -19.96 -1.95 -23.38
C GLN A 25 -18.63 -2.66 -23.13
N ALA A 26 -18.00 -3.23 -24.17
CA ALA A 26 -16.68 -3.85 -24.04
C ALA A 26 -15.58 -2.84 -23.72
N ILE A 27 -15.66 -1.63 -24.29
CA ILE A 27 -14.75 -0.52 -24.00
C ILE A 27 -14.93 -0.04 -22.56
N ASP A 28 -16.16 0.21 -22.11
CA ASP A 28 -16.45 0.64 -20.74
C ASP A 28 -15.96 -0.41 -19.72
N ASN A 29 -16.22 -1.70 -19.98
CA ASN A 29 -15.73 -2.78 -19.14
C ASN A 29 -14.20 -2.86 -19.10
N ALA A 30 -13.53 -2.63 -20.24
CA ALA A 30 -12.07 -2.61 -20.30
C ALA A 30 -11.47 -1.42 -19.54
N PHE A 31 -12.12 -0.26 -19.57
CA PHE A 31 -11.72 0.89 -18.77
C PHE A 31 -11.88 0.64 -17.27
N ILE A 32 -13.03 0.11 -16.85
CA ILE A 32 -13.28 -0.25 -15.44
C ILE A 32 -12.24 -1.25 -14.93
N GLU A 33 -11.93 -2.27 -15.73
CA GLU A 33 -10.92 -3.28 -15.36
C GLU A 33 -9.51 -2.68 -15.31
N ALA A 34 -9.18 -1.78 -16.24
CA ALA A 34 -7.89 -1.08 -16.23
C ALA A 34 -7.74 -0.18 -14.99
N GLU A 35 -8.78 0.58 -14.63
CA GLU A 35 -8.79 1.38 -13.39
C GLU A 35 -8.59 0.49 -12.15
N ARG A 36 -9.30 -0.64 -12.07
CA ARG A 36 -9.15 -1.59 -10.97
C ARG A 36 -7.73 -2.16 -10.86
N ILE A 37 -7.08 -2.44 -11.99
CA ILE A 37 -5.69 -2.94 -12.01
C ILE A 37 -4.73 -1.86 -11.49
N VAL A 38 -4.91 -0.61 -11.93
CA VAL A 38 -4.11 0.52 -11.45
C VAL A 38 -4.32 0.74 -9.95
N ASP A 39 -5.57 0.69 -9.48
CA ASP A 39 -5.90 0.85 -8.07
C ASP A 39 -5.22 -0.18 -7.18
N ASN A 40 -5.25 -1.46 -7.59
CA ASN A 40 -4.59 -2.54 -6.88
C ASN A 40 -3.06 -2.40 -6.91
N GLN A 41 -2.49 -1.91 -8.01
CA GLN A 41 -1.05 -1.69 -8.11
C GLN A 41 -0.60 -0.55 -7.19
N ASP A 42 -1.34 0.57 -7.16
CA ASP A 42 -1.03 1.70 -6.29
C ASP A 42 -1.12 1.29 -4.80
N GLU A 43 -2.11 0.46 -4.44
CA GLU A 43 -2.22 -0.11 -3.08
C GLU A 43 -1.00 -0.96 -2.72
N GLN A 44 -0.61 -1.88 -3.60
CA GLN A 44 0.57 -2.73 -3.40
C GLN A 44 1.83 -1.90 -3.19
N VAL A 45 2.05 -0.90 -4.04
CA VAL A 45 3.21 -0.02 -3.98
C VAL A 45 3.22 0.79 -2.68
N ALA A 46 2.07 1.33 -2.27
CA ALA A 46 1.95 2.08 -1.02
C ALA A 46 2.28 1.22 0.21
N LEU A 47 1.75 0.00 0.29
CA LEU A 47 2.03 -0.94 1.38
C LEU A 47 3.49 -1.38 1.39
N GLN A 48 4.07 -1.66 0.22
CA GLN A 48 5.48 -2.04 0.10
C GLN A 48 6.40 -0.90 0.54
N TRP A 49 6.13 0.34 0.15
CA TRP A 49 6.91 1.49 0.59
C TRP A 49 6.82 1.70 2.08
N TRP A 50 5.61 1.60 2.64
CA TRP A 50 5.44 1.76 4.08
C TRP A 50 6.19 0.68 4.86
N TYR A 51 6.09 -0.58 4.44
CA TYR A 51 6.84 -1.65 5.08
C TYR A 51 8.36 -1.43 4.96
N GLY A 52 8.85 -1.04 3.77
CA GLY A 52 10.27 -0.75 3.56
C GLY A 52 10.78 0.41 4.42
N GLN A 53 10.00 1.47 4.62
CA GLN A 53 10.36 2.56 5.53
C GLN A 53 10.38 2.10 6.99
N LEU A 54 9.40 1.29 7.40
CA LEU A 54 9.36 0.74 8.75
C LEU A 54 10.56 -0.17 9.03
N GLU A 55 10.90 -1.06 8.10
CA GLU A 55 12.05 -1.97 8.19
C GLU A 55 13.35 -1.18 8.37
N GLN A 56 13.57 -0.15 7.53
CA GLN A 56 14.76 0.70 7.59
C GLN A 56 14.88 1.42 8.94
N GLN A 57 13.79 2.02 9.43
CA GLN A 57 13.82 2.74 10.70
C GLN A 57 14.02 1.80 11.90
N VAL A 58 13.43 0.60 11.88
CA VAL A 58 13.69 -0.43 12.90
C VAL A 58 15.15 -0.87 12.85
N GLN A 59 15.71 -1.03 11.65
CA GLN A 59 17.11 -1.38 11.51
C GLN A 59 18.05 -0.32 12.12
N GLU A 60 17.77 0.95 11.86
CA GLU A 60 18.53 2.07 12.39
C GLU A 60 18.40 2.21 13.91
N GLU A 61 17.17 2.16 14.44
CA GLU A 61 16.90 2.34 15.87
C GLU A 61 17.50 1.23 16.75
N PHE A 62 17.52 -0.02 16.24
CA PHE A 62 18.02 -1.18 16.98
C PHE A 62 19.41 -1.66 16.52
N GLU A 63 20.09 -0.90 15.65
CA GLU A 63 21.43 -1.20 15.10
C GLU A 63 21.52 -2.62 14.49
N LEU A 64 20.49 -3.05 13.77
CA LEU A 64 20.39 -4.42 13.24
C LEU A 64 21.04 -4.57 11.86
N SER A 65 21.43 -5.79 11.52
CA SER A 65 21.88 -6.13 10.16
C SER A 65 20.71 -6.63 9.30
N ASN A 66 20.71 -6.34 7.98
CA ASN A 66 19.62 -6.70 7.04
C ASN A 66 19.18 -8.17 7.12
N SER A 67 20.07 -9.10 7.47
CA SER A 67 19.76 -10.53 7.55
C SER A 67 18.92 -10.93 8.78
N GLN A 68 18.65 -10.00 9.71
CA GLN A 68 18.01 -10.30 11.00
C GLN A 68 16.52 -9.95 11.03
N LEU A 69 16.05 -9.21 10.02
CA LEU A 69 14.67 -8.76 9.89
C LEU A 69 13.92 -9.61 8.86
N PRO A 70 12.60 -9.82 9.06
CA PRO A 70 11.76 -10.41 8.02
C PRO A 70 11.76 -9.49 6.80
N SER A 71 12.11 -10.03 5.63
CA SER A 71 12.04 -9.32 4.34
C SER A 71 11.13 -10.11 3.42
N GLY A 72 10.31 -9.39 2.64
CA GLY A 72 9.34 -10.01 1.74
C GLY A 72 8.48 -8.99 1.01
N ASP A 73 7.79 -9.47 -0.01
CA ASP A 73 6.85 -8.66 -0.78
C ASP A 73 5.53 -8.54 -0.03
N VAL A 74 5.03 -7.32 0.07
CA VAL A 74 3.83 -6.95 0.77
C VAL A 74 2.79 -6.45 -0.23
N ASN A 75 2.05 -7.41 -0.80
CA ASN A 75 1.11 -7.14 -1.88
C ASN A 75 -0.34 -7.01 -1.41
N THR A 76 -0.62 -7.32 -0.14
CA THR A 76 -1.95 -7.21 0.44
C THR A 76 -1.87 -6.68 1.86
N GLN A 77 -2.99 -6.12 2.35
CA GLN A 77 -3.09 -5.64 3.74
C GLN A 77 -2.82 -6.76 4.76
N ASP A 78 -3.28 -7.98 4.50
CA ASP A 78 -3.03 -9.13 5.39
C ASP A 78 -1.54 -9.51 5.43
N GLN A 79 -0.85 -9.45 4.28
CA GLN A 79 0.59 -9.66 4.22
C GLN A 79 1.33 -8.55 4.98
N PHE A 80 0.88 -7.31 4.84
CA PHE A 80 1.45 -6.16 5.56
C PHE A 80 1.36 -6.36 7.07
N LEU A 81 0.17 -6.67 7.57
CA LEU A 81 -0.06 -6.92 8.99
C LEU A 81 0.80 -8.08 9.51
N ALA A 82 0.83 -9.21 8.79
CA ALA A 82 1.63 -10.36 9.18
C ALA A 82 3.14 -10.06 9.21
N MET A 83 3.64 -9.27 8.27
CA MET A 83 5.06 -8.86 8.23
C MET A 83 5.41 -7.89 9.36
N CYS A 84 4.51 -6.94 9.68
CA CYS A 84 4.66 -6.08 10.86
C CYS A 84 4.65 -6.88 12.16
N GLU A 85 3.75 -7.86 12.30
CA GLU A 85 3.69 -8.73 13.48
C GLU A 85 4.99 -9.54 13.64
N GLN A 86 5.50 -10.13 12.55
CA GLN A 86 6.78 -10.84 12.58
C GLN A 86 7.94 -9.91 12.97
N LEU A 87 7.94 -8.69 12.45
CA LEU A 87 8.94 -7.66 12.78
C LEU A 87 8.90 -7.35 14.28
N PHE A 88 7.71 -7.10 14.84
CA PHE A 88 7.54 -6.80 16.26
C PHE A 88 7.96 -7.96 17.16
N ASN A 89 7.52 -9.18 16.83
CA ASN A 89 7.93 -10.38 17.56
C ASN A 89 9.45 -10.57 17.53
N ARG A 90 10.08 -10.32 16.38
CA ARG A 90 11.53 -10.45 16.22
C ARG A 90 12.29 -9.50 17.13
N ILE A 91 11.90 -8.22 17.14
CA ILE A 91 12.51 -7.21 18.01
C ILE A 91 12.25 -7.52 19.48
N TYR A 92 11.03 -7.93 19.84
CA TYR A 92 10.71 -8.31 21.22
C TYR A 92 11.60 -9.47 21.71
N HIS A 93 11.85 -10.46 20.86
CA HIS A 93 12.79 -11.54 21.17
C HIS A 93 14.25 -11.08 21.30
N LEU A 94 14.68 -10.11 20.49
CA LEU A 94 16.04 -9.55 20.58
C LEU A 94 16.20 -8.72 21.87
N GLU A 95 15.23 -7.87 22.20
CA GLU A 95 15.23 -6.99 23.37
C GLU A 95 14.99 -7.72 24.71
N ASN A 96 14.29 -8.86 24.73
CA ASN A 96 14.13 -9.66 25.95
C ASN A 96 15.46 -10.17 26.51
N SER A 97 16.52 -10.16 25.72
CA SER A 97 17.88 -10.41 26.20
C SER A 97 18.50 -9.22 26.97
N LEU A 98 17.94 -8.00 26.82
CA LEU A 98 18.50 -6.71 27.26
C LEU A 98 17.72 -5.99 28.38
N HIS A 99 16.65 -6.58 28.93
CA HIS A 99 15.92 -6.14 30.14
C HIS A 99 15.09 -4.82 30.07
N SER A 100 14.64 -4.35 28.89
CA SER A 100 13.86 -3.10 28.77
C SER A 100 12.44 -3.27 28.16
N HIS A 101 11.54 -3.96 28.85
CA HIS A 101 10.22 -4.33 28.27
C HIS A 101 9.22 -3.15 28.07
N GLN A 102 9.40 -2.00 28.73
CA GLN A 102 8.43 -0.89 28.65
C GLN A 102 8.71 0.13 27.54
N VAL A 103 9.93 0.16 26.99
CA VAL A 103 10.32 1.14 25.97
C VAL A 103 9.82 0.72 24.58
N ILE A 104 9.76 -0.59 24.34
CA ILE A 104 9.44 -1.21 23.05
C ILE A 104 8.10 -0.73 22.45
N PRO A 105 6.95 -0.72 23.16
CA PRO A 105 5.68 -0.31 22.55
C PRO A 105 5.64 1.18 22.18
N ILE A 106 6.32 2.02 22.96
CA ILE A 106 6.43 3.46 22.69
C ILE A 106 7.31 3.69 21.46
N THR A 107 8.46 3.02 21.40
CA THR A 107 9.35 3.07 20.24
C THR A 107 8.62 2.63 18.97
N PHE A 108 7.87 1.52 19.02
CA PHE A 108 7.13 1.04 17.85
C PHE A 108 6.05 1.99 17.36
N LYS A 109 5.30 2.61 18.27
CA LYS A 109 4.32 3.62 17.88
C LYS A 109 4.99 4.75 17.11
N VAL A 110 6.12 5.26 17.60
CA VAL A 110 6.86 6.36 16.96
C VAL A 110 7.40 5.92 15.58
N LEU A 111 7.93 4.71 15.46
CA LEU A 111 8.44 4.17 14.19
C LEU A 111 7.30 3.96 13.18
N LEU A 112 6.13 3.49 13.61
CA LEU A 112 4.94 3.37 12.77
C LEU A 112 4.42 4.73 12.30
N GLU A 113 4.47 5.76 13.15
CA GLU A 113 4.06 7.12 12.80
C GLU A 113 5.00 7.75 11.78
N ARG A 114 6.32 7.62 11.98
CA ARG A 114 7.34 8.16 11.07
C ARG A 114 7.33 7.44 9.74
N SER A 115 7.40 6.11 9.73
CA SER A 115 7.39 5.32 8.49
C SER A 115 6.14 5.56 7.63
N LEU A 116 4.98 5.80 8.24
CA LEU A 116 3.77 6.14 7.51
C LEU A 116 3.87 7.51 6.82
N LEU A 117 4.39 8.52 7.52
CA LEU A 117 4.59 9.85 6.95
C LEU A 117 5.55 9.80 5.77
N ASP A 118 6.68 9.10 5.91
CA ASP A 118 7.67 8.94 4.84
C ASP A 118 7.06 8.22 3.63
N ALA A 119 6.25 7.18 3.85
CA ALA A 119 5.55 6.48 2.78
C ALA A 119 4.53 7.39 2.05
N ILE A 120 3.79 8.22 2.80
CA ILE A 120 2.86 9.21 2.21
C ILE A 120 3.62 10.24 1.37
N ASP A 121 4.76 10.73 1.84
CA ASP A 121 5.61 11.66 1.08
C ASP A 121 6.14 11.00 -0.20
N MET A 122 6.52 9.72 -0.14
CA MET A 122 6.88 8.94 -1.33
C MET A 122 5.71 8.79 -2.31
N MET A 123 4.50 8.54 -1.82
CA MET A 123 3.28 8.49 -2.64
C MET A 123 3.01 9.82 -3.35
N HIS A 124 3.17 10.95 -2.65
CA HIS A 124 3.06 12.27 -3.24
C HIS A 124 4.13 12.51 -4.31
N ALA A 125 5.39 12.18 -4.02
CA ALA A 125 6.51 12.34 -4.96
C ALA A 125 6.34 11.49 -6.24
N LYS A 126 5.64 10.36 -6.13
CA LYS A 126 5.40 9.42 -7.23
C LYS A 126 4.06 9.61 -7.92
N ASN A 127 3.26 10.58 -7.47
CA ASN A 127 1.95 10.89 -8.01
C ASN A 127 0.98 9.69 -8.01
N ILE A 128 1.10 8.81 -7.01
CA ILE A 128 0.17 7.71 -6.75
C ILE A 128 -0.68 7.98 -5.51
N TRP A 129 -0.48 9.14 -4.87
CA TRP A 129 -1.23 9.50 -3.67
C TRP A 129 -2.72 9.64 -3.97
N ARG A 130 -3.52 8.99 -3.15
CA ARG A 130 -4.97 9.13 -3.13
C ARG A 130 -5.48 9.06 -1.70
N PHE A 131 -6.61 9.73 -1.45
CA PHE A 131 -7.21 9.82 -0.12
C PHE A 131 -7.65 8.45 0.43
N ASP A 132 -8.17 7.57 -0.42
CA ASP A 132 -8.56 6.20 -0.08
C ASP A 132 -7.36 5.38 0.43
N LEU A 133 -6.22 5.46 -0.26
CA LEU A 133 -4.98 4.76 0.14
C LEU A 133 -4.45 5.28 1.47
N GLN A 134 -4.36 6.62 1.63
CA GLN A 134 -3.92 7.20 2.89
C GLN A 134 -4.83 6.78 4.05
N ARG A 135 -6.16 6.80 3.83
CA ARG A 135 -7.13 6.38 4.85
C ARG A 135 -7.00 4.90 5.20
N MET A 136 -6.77 4.05 4.21
CA MET A 136 -6.52 2.61 4.42
C MET A 136 -5.27 2.41 5.28
N MET A 137 -4.15 3.06 4.93
CA MET A 137 -2.89 2.95 5.69
C MET A 137 -3.03 3.46 7.13
N GLN A 138 -3.70 4.60 7.33
CA GLN A 138 -3.99 5.12 8.67
C GLN A 138 -4.89 4.17 9.49
N THR A 139 -5.82 3.48 8.84
CA THR A 139 -6.66 2.47 9.50
C THR A 139 -5.82 1.26 9.95
N LEU A 140 -4.94 0.77 9.08
CA LEU A 140 -4.00 -0.30 9.43
C LEU A 140 -3.05 0.12 10.55
N GLN A 141 -2.57 1.37 10.54
CA GLN A 141 -1.69 1.89 11.59
C GLN A 141 -2.39 1.88 12.94
N GLY A 142 -3.65 2.32 13.00
CA GLY A 142 -4.46 2.28 14.22
C GLY A 142 -4.61 0.86 14.76
N ARG A 143 -4.78 -0.13 13.86
CA ARG A 143 -4.88 -1.54 14.22
C ARG A 143 -3.55 -2.08 14.79
N LEU A 144 -2.43 -1.81 14.13
CA LEU A 144 -1.10 -2.23 14.59
C LEU A 144 -0.71 -1.59 15.93
N ILE A 145 -1.01 -0.31 16.13
CA ILE A 145 -0.74 0.39 17.40
C ILE A 145 -1.54 -0.26 18.53
N HIS A 146 -2.81 -0.61 18.29
CA HIS A 146 -3.64 -1.30 19.27
C HIS A 146 -3.07 -2.68 19.63
N GLU A 147 -2.68 -3.47 18.63
CA GLU A 147 -2.09 -4.80 18.82
C GLU A 147 -0.73 -4.73 19.57
N CYS A 148 0.08 -3.70 19.33
CA CYS A 148 1.34 -3.48 20.07
C CYS A 148 1.10 -3.11 21.54
N GLN A 149 0.02 -2.39 21.85
CA GLN A 149 -0.31 -2.00 23.22
C GLN A 149 -0.99 -3.12 24.01
N PHE A 150 -1.75 -3.98 23.33
CA PHE A 150 -2.52 -5.06 23.93
C PHE A 150 -2.33 -6.39 23.16
N PRO A 151 -1.14 -7.01 23.25
CA PRO A 151 -0.89 -8.29 22.59
C PRO A 151 -1.86 -9.36 23.12
N GLY A 152 -2.75 -9.84 22.24
CA GLY A 152 -3.77 -10.85 22.56
C GLY A 152 -5.18 -10.32 22.89
N ALA A 153 -5.40 -9.01 22.89
CA ALA A 153 -6.75 -8.45 22.90
C ALA A 153 -7.24 -8.29 21.46
N ALA A 154 -8.07 -9.23 20.99
CA ALA A 154 -8.82 -9.02 19.75
C ALA A 154 -9.67 -7.74 19.88
N PRO A 155 -9.82 -6.95 18.80
CA PRO A 155 -10.67 -5.75 18.80
C PRO A 155 -12.15 -6.08 19.08
#